data_AF-A0A940C5X0-F1
#
_entry.id   AF-A0A940C5X0-F1
#
_cell.length_a   1.000
_cell.length_b   1.000
_cell.length_c   1.000
_cell.angle_alpha   90.00
_cell.angle_beta   90.00
_cell.angle_gamma   90.00
#
_symmetry.space_group_name_H-M   'P 1'
#
loop_
_entity.id
_entity.type
_entity.pdbx_description
1 polymer ?
#
loop_
_entity_poly.entity_id
_entity_poly.type
_entity_poly.pdbx_seq_one_letter_code
_entity_poly.pdbx_strand_id
1 'polypeptide(L)'
;MKKKFISVLLVLAMVFALAACTSSNEPAPAEPSGESTEPAEEGTVYKVGMVCIGDDNAAYDRNFYMAADAAKEELAKKGIDIEWVYTYNHAAGDAVAVDCEELADAGCVAVFCNSYGQEDAMLTVAGDYPDTVFAGLTNEGSMRDSLPNTVNAFPNIFEGRYLEGVIAGCKLQQMIDEGQIAPEEAVIGYVGAYTFAEVISGYTSFYLGAKSVCESATMKVEFIGSWGDPTMEANTAQDLIDKGCVLISQHSDSTTPATTAQSNG
;
A
#
# COMPACT_ATOMS: atom_id res chain seq x y z
N MET A 1 18.53 -21.24 -15.17
CA MET A 1 18.55 -19.99 -14.39
C MET A 1 17.25 -19.19 -14.52
N LYS A 2 16.77 -18.84 -15.74
CA LYS A 2 15.49 -18.10 -15.93
C LYS A 2 14.26 -18.72 -15.24
N LYS A 3 14.12 -20.06 -15.20
CA LYS A 3 12.99 -20.75 -14.53
C LYS A 3 13.04 -20.70 -12.99
N LYS A 4 14.24 -20.65 -12.39
CA LYS A 4 14.42 -20.50 -10.92
C LYS A 4 14.07 -19.08 -10.46
N PHE A 5 14.42 -18.06 -11.25
CA PHE A 5 14.08 -16.66 -11.01
C PHE A 5 12.57 -16.39 -11.01
N ILE A 6 11.86 -16.83 -12.07
CA ILE A 6 10.40 -16.67 -12.17
C ILE A 6 9.67 -17.37 -11.00
N SER A 7 10.23 -18.47 -10.48
CA SER A 7 9.66 -19.21 -9.35
C SER A 7 9.84 -18.48 -8.01
N VAL A 8 10.99 -17.84 -7.76
CA VAL A 8 11.20 -16.99 -6.57
C VAL A 8 10.27 -15.76 -6.62
N LEU A 9 10.10 -15.18 -7.81
CA LEU A 9 9.15 -14.08 -8.07
C LEU A 9 7.69 -14.43 -7.78
N LEU A 10 7.23 -15.60 -8.25
CA LEU A 10 5.88 -16.09 -7.95
C LEU A 10 5.67 -16.30 -6.45
N VAL A 11 6.69 -16.75 -5.72
CA VAL A 11 6.58 -16.90 -4.28
C VAL A 11 6.57 -15.56 -3.55
N LEU A 12 7.44 -14.61 -3.92
CA LEU A 12 7.43 -13.25 -3.35
C LEU A 12 6.07 -12.58 -3.58
N ALA A 13 5.52 -12.63 -4.80
CA ALA A 13 4.20 -12.07 -5.12
C ALA A 13 3.04 -12.77 -4.38
N MET A 14 3.10 -14.10 -4.20
CA MET A 14 2.08 -14.84 -3.44
C MET A 14 2.10 -14.53 -1.94
N VAL A 15 3.26 -14.24 -1.34
CA VAL A 15 3.33 -13.90 0.09
C VAL A 15 2.69 -12.53 0.37
N PHE A 16 2.75 -11.57 -0.56
CA PHE A 16 1.98 -10.32 -0.46
C PHE A 16 0.46 -10.52 -0.55
N ALA A 17 -0.01 -11.58 -1.21
CA ALA A 17 -1.43 -11.91 -1.30
C ALA A 17 -1.97 -12.70 -0.09
N LEU A 18 -1.11 -13.44 0.63
CA LEU A 18 -1.50 -14.38 1.69
C LEU A 18 -1.63 -13.76 3.09
N ALA A 19 -1.29 -12.47 3.26
CA ALA A 19 -1.59 -11.74 4.49
C ALA A 19 -3.09 -11.36 4.62
N ALA A 20 -3.89 -11.56 3.57
CA ALA A 20 -5.32 -11.27 3.56
C ALA A 20 -6.15 -12.52 3.25
N CYS A 21 -6.80 -13.04 4.30
CA CYS A 21 -8.00 -13.89 4.28
C CYS A 21 -7.83 -15.41 4.08
N THR A 22 -8.19 -16.12 5.15
CA THR A 22 -8.66 -17.49 5.15
C THR A 22 -10.15 -17.57 4.79
N SER A 23 -10.52 -18.65 4.11
CA SER A 23 -11.86 -19.24 3.88
C SER A 23 -12.72 -18.82 2.67
N SER A 24 -12.71 -19.75 1.71
CA SER A 24 -13.82 -20.32 0.90
C SER A 24 -14.39 -19.62 -0.35
N ASN A 25 -13.99 -20.24 -1.48
CA ASN A 25 -14.82 -21.01 -2.43
C ASN A 25 -15.50 -20.26 -3.60
N GLU A 26 -14.72 -20.00 -4.65
CA GLU A 26 -15.18 -19.83 -6.05
C GLU A 26 -14.08 -20.34 -7.04
N PRO A 27 -14.41 -20.59 -8.33
CA PRO A 27 -13.84 -21.70 -9.10
C PRO A 27 -12.40 -21.51 -9.54
N ALA A 28 -11.68 -22.64 -9.58
CA ALA A 28 -10.27 -22.73 -9.92
C ALA A 28 -9.93 -22.15 -11.31
N PRO A 29 -8.90 -21.29 -11.43
CA PRO A 29 -8.30 -20.97 -12.73
C PRO A 29 -7.62 -22.22 -13.32
N ALA A 30 -7.65 -22.32 -14.65
CA ALA A 30 -7.09 -23.45 -15.40
C ALA A 30 -5.64 -23.78 -15.00
N GLU A 31 -5.38 -25.08 -14.78
CA GLU A 31 -4.04 -25.60 -14.47
C GLU A 31 -3.04 -25.22 -15.58
N PRO A 32 -1.87 -24.65 -15.24
CA PRO A 32 -0.74 -24.66 -16.17
C PRO A 32 -0.24 -26.10 -16.26
N SER A 33 -0.12 -26.61 -17.49
CA SER A 33 0.48 -27.89 -17.81
C SER A 33 1.84 -28.05 -17.12
N GLY A 34 2.00 -29.16 -16.40
CA GLY A 34 3.17 -29.45 -15.58
C GLY A 34 4.49 -29.34 -16.34
N GLU A 35 5.34 -28.42 -15.87
CA GLU A 35 6.79 -28.50 -16.04
C GLU A 35 7.42 -28.77 -14.67
N SER A 36 8.25 -29.81 -14.64
CA SER A 36 9.02 -30.26 -13.48
C SER A 36 9.82 -29.11 -12.84
N THR A 37 9.50 -28.78 -11.60
CA THR A 37 10.33 -27.97 -10.70
C THR A 37 11.53 -28.79 -10.23
N GLU A 38 12.73 -28.45 -10.69
CA GLU A 38 13.95 -28.90 -10.02
C GLU A 38 14.13 -28.13 -8.70
N PRO A 39 14.71 -28.74 -7.65
CA PRO A 39 14.88 -28.10 -6.34
C PRO A 39 15.75 -26.83 -6.43
N ALA A 40 15.52 -25.88 -5.52
CA ALA A 40 16.44 -24.78 -5.25
C ALA A 40 17.86 -25.34 -4.98
N GLU A 41 18.90 -24.63 -5.43
CA GLU A 41 20.27 -25.00 -5.07
C GLU A 41 20.47 -24.74 -3.57
N GLU A 42 20.58 -25.82 -2.80
CA GLU A 42 20.82 -25.78 -1.35
C GLU A 42 21.99 -24.82 -1.03
N GLY A 43 21.73 -23.81 -0.20
CA GLY A 43 22.74 -22.90 0.35
C GLY A 43 22.93 -21.55 -0.35
N THR A 44 22.12 -21.20 -1.37
CA THR A 44 22.16 -19.85 -1.98
C THR A 44 21.26 -18.87 -1.22
N VAL A 45 21.81 -17.71 -0.82
CA VAL A 45 21.04 -16.57 -0.27
C VAL A 45 20.80 -15.56 -1.37
N TYR A 46 19.54 -15.20 -1.63
CA TYR A 46 19.18 -14.20 -2.65
C TYR A 46 19.02 -12.82 -2.03
N LYS A 47 19.66 -11.81 -2.61
CA LYS A 47 19.47 -10.42 -2.18
C LYS A 47 18.22 -9.82 -2.80
N VAL A 48 17.45 -9.09 -2.01
CA VAL A 48 16.24 -8.38 -2.46
C VAL A 48 16.34 -6.94 -1.99
N GLY A 49 16.23 -6.00 -2.93
CA GLY A 49 16.31 -4.57 -2.67
C GLY A 49 14.95 -3.95 -2.36
N MET A 50 14.91 -2.94 -1.50
CA MET A 50 13.74 -2.11 -1.25
C MET A 50 14.18 -0.64 -1.16
N VAL A 51 13.58 0.21 -1.99
CA VAL A 51 13.75 1.66 -2.00
C VAL A 51 12.64 2.28 -1.16
N CYS A 52 12.99 2.79 0.03
CA CYS A 52 12.03 3.33 0.99
C CYS A 52 11.91 4.86 0.90
N ILE A 53 10.68 5.37 1.08
CA ILE A 53 10.42 6.82 1.19
C ILE A 53 10.68 7.38 2.59
N GLY A 54 10.69 6.52 3.61
CA GLY A 54 10.99 6.87 4.99
C GLY A 54 11.90 5.85 5.66
N ASP A 55 12.06 5.97 6.98
CA ASP A 55 12.80 5.03 7.82
C ASP A 55 11.85 4.14 8.65
N ASP A 56 12.39 3.35 9.57
CA ASP A 56 11.64 2.45 10.45
C ASP A 56 10.75 3.16 11.50
N ASN A 57 10.79 4.50 11.57
CA ASN A 57 9.89 5.29 12.41
C ASN A 57 8.63 5.73 11.66
N ALA A 58 8.62 5.70 10.34
CA ALA A 58 7.45 6.02 9.53
C ALA A 58 6.45 4.85 9.55
N ALA A 59 5.19 5.14 9.92
CA ALA A 59 4.13 4.12 9.99
C ALA A 59 3.89 3.42 8.65
N TYR A 60 4.07 4.14 7.54
CA TYR A 60 3.98 3.60 6.18
C TYR A 60 5.06 2.55 5.91
N ASP A 61 6.35 2.93 6.02
CA ASP A 61 7.50 2.04 5.76
C ASP A 61 7.55 0.84 6.71
N ARG A 62 7.11 1.03 7.96
CA ARG A 62 6.93 -0.06 8.95
C ARG A 62 6.10 -1.23 8.43
N ASN A 63 5.06 -0.98 7.65
CA ASN A 63 4.26 -2.06 7.06
C ASN A 63 5.07 -2.89 6.06
N PHE A 64 5.97 -2.26 5.30
CA PHE A 64 6.82 -2.94 4.33
C PHE A 64 7.92 -3.75 5.02
N TYR A 65 8.52 -3.27 6.11
CA TYR A 65 9.48 -4.06 6.90
C TYR A 65 8.81 -5.31 7.49
N MET A 66 7.60 -5.18 8.03
CA MET A 66 6.85 -6.33 8.55
C MET A 66 6.51 -7.33 7.44
N ALA A 67 6.13 -6.85 6.25
CA ALA A 67 5.87 -7.71 5.10
C ALA A 67 7.16 -8.39 4.59
N ALA A 68 8.29 -7.68 4.59
CA ALA A 68 9.61 -8.19 4.22
C ALA A 68 10.08 -9.31 5.15
N ASP A 69 9.88 -9.16 6.46
CA ASP A 69 10.17 -10.18 7.47
C ASP A 69 9.27 -11.41 7.27
N ALA A 70 7.96 -11.22 7.08
CA ALA A 70 7.03 -12.30 6.80
C ALA A 70 7.37 -13.05 5.49
N ALA A 71 7.76 -12.31 4.45
CA ALA A 71 8.23 -12.89 3.18
C ALA A 71 9.47 -13.77 3.38
N LYS A 72 10.43 -13.30 4.17
CA LYS A 72 11.63 -14.07 4.51
C LYS A 72 11.29 -15.37 5.23
N GLU A 73 10.40 -15.32 6.24
CA GLU A 73 9.96 -16.51 6.96
C GLU A 73 9.23 -17.53 6.07
N GLU A 74 8.33 -17.07 5.20
CA GLU A 74 7.58 -17.93 4.28
C GLU A 74 8.46 -18.56 3.19
N LEU A 75 9.45 -17.81 2.68
CA LEU A 75 10.42 -18.31 1.72
C LEU A 75 11.36 -19.34 2.35
N ALA A 76 11.80 -19.11 3.58
CA ALA A 76 12.65 -20.05 4.32
C ALA A 76 11.97 -21.41 4.51
N LYS A 77 10.65 -21.44 4.76
CA LYS A 77 9.85 -22.68 4.82
C LYS A 77 9.86 -23.47 3.52
N LYS A 78 10.15 -22.81 2.39
CA LYS A 78 10.26 -23.40 1.05
C LYS A 78 11.72 -23.68 0.65
N GLY A 79 12.67 -23.51 1.57
CA GLY A 79 14.10 -23.70 1.31
C GLY A 79 14.74 -22.58 0.49
N ILE A 80 14.11 -21.39 0.45
CA ILE A 80 14.63 -20.21 -0.23
C ILE A 80 15.08 -19.21 0.85
N ASP A 81 16.36 -18.92 0.92
CA ASP A 81 16.89 -17.91 1.84
C ASP A 81 17.03 -16.57 1.13
N ILE A 82 16.62 -15.49 1.81
CA ILE A 82 16.70 -14.14 1.29
C ILE A 82 17.31 -13.17 2.31
N GLU A 83 18.00 -12.17 1.77
CA GLU A 83 18.55 -11.04 2.50
C GLU A 83 18.00 -9.74 1.92
N TRP A 84 17.38 -8.91 2.76
CA TRP A 84 16.88 -7.61 2.35
C TRP A 84 17.97 -6.55 2.41
N VAL A 85 18.03 -5.70 1.39
CA VAL A 85 18.89 -4.53 1.31
C VAL A 85 17.99 -3.31 1.12
N TYR A 86 18.15 -2.30 1.97
CA TYR A 86 17.25 -1.13 2.00
C TYR A 86 18.01 0.16 1.65
N THR A 87 17.36 1.04 0.89
CA THR A 87 17.70 2.46 0.79
C THR A 87 16.56 3.30 1.40
N TYR A 88 16.80 4.55 1.77
CA TYR A 88 15.88 5.31 2.63
C TYR A 88 15.74 6.78 2.20
N ASN A 89 14.56 7.36 2.46
CA ASN A 89 14.25 8.79 2.28
C ASN A 89 14.19 9.28 0.83
N HIS A 90 13.68 8.45 -0.10
CA HIS A 90 13.63 8.79 -1.53
C HIS A 90 12.20 8.70 -2.11
N ALA A 91 11.46 9.81 -2.06
CA ALA A 91 10.05 9.85 -2.51
C ALA A 91 9.84 9.78 -4.03
N ALA A 92 10.71 10.41 -4.83
CA ALA A 92 10.65 10.45 -6.30
C ALA A 92 11.96 11.00 -6.90
N GLY A 93 12.12 10.86 -8.22
CA GLY A 93 13.18 11.52 -9.01
C GLY A 93 14.51 10.76 -9.05
N ASP A 94 15.57 11.44 -9.51
CA ASP A 94 16.86 10.82 -9.88
C ASP A 94 17.49 9.95 -8.78
N ALA A 95 17.32 10.30 -7.50
CA ALA A 95 17.85 9.50 -6.41
C ALA A 95 17.27 8.08 -6.36
N VAL A 96 16.00 7.91 -6.73
CA VAL A 96 15.35 6.59 -6.83
C VAL A 96 15.96 5.76 -7.95
N ALA A 97 16.28 6.39 -9.09
CA ALA A 97 16.93 5.70 -10.20
C ALA A 97 18.32 5.19 -9.79
N VAL A 98 19.12 6.03 -9.12
CA VAL A 98 20.43 5.66 -8.58
C VAL A 98 20.31 4.51 -7.58
N ASP A 99 19.36 4.56 -6.64
CA ASP A 99 19.14 3.46 -5.68
C ASP A 99 18.79 2.15 -6.40
N CYS A 100 17.96 2.22 -7.45
CA CYS A 100 17.60 1.05 -8.25
C CYS A 100 18.83 0.44 -8.94
N GLU A 101 19.69 1.26 -9.52
CA GLU A 101 20.96 0.84 -10.14
C GLU A 101 21.89 0.21 -9.09
N GLU A 102 22.11 0.87 -7.96
CA GLU A 102 22.99 0.40 -6.88
C GLU A 102 22.53 -0.95 -6.30
N LEU A 103 21.22 -1.11 -6.09
CA LEU A 103 20.65 -2.37 -5.60
C LEU A 103 20.80 -3.49 -6.65
N ALA A 104 20.57 -3.20 -7.93
CA ALA A 104 20.73 -4.17 -9.00
C ALA A 104 22.21 -4.57 -9.16
N ASP A 105 23.14 -3.61 -9.16
CA ASP A 105 24.59 -3.83 -9.20
C ASP A 105 25.11 -4.61 -7.97
N ALA A 106 24.46 -4.44 -6.81
CA ALA A 106 24.75 -5.22 -5.61
C ALA A 106 24.31 -6.69 -5.70
N GLY A 107 23.68 -7.08 -6.81
CA GLY A 107 23.21 -8.44 -7.10
C GLY A 107 21.81 -8.73 -6.57
N CYS A 108 20.98 -7.72 -6.33
CA CYS A 108 19.59 -7.94 -5.96
C CYS A 108 18.83 -8.60 -7.11
N VAL A 109 18.17 -9.71 -6.81
CA VAL A 109 17.35 -10.45 -7.80
C VAL A 109 16.02 -9.76 -8.07
N ALA A 110 15.57 -8.94 -7.13
CA ALA A 110 14.42 -8.06 -7.27
C ALA A 110 14.67 -6.75 -6.50
N VAL A 111 14.12 -5.65 -6.98
CA VAL A 111 14.13 -4.32 -6.37
C VAL A 111 12.69 -3.82 -6.27
N PHE A 112 12.25 -3.49 -5.06
CA PHE A 112 10.92 -2.98 -4.78
C PHE A 112 10.99 -1.47 -4.53
N CYS A 113 10.19 -0.69 -5.26
CA CYS A 113 9.99 0.74 -4.99
C CYS A 113 8.70 0.89 -4.20
N ASN A 114 8.78 1.24 -2.91
CA ASN A 114 7.66 1.18 -1.99
C ASN A 114 6.60 2.29 -2.10
N SER A 115 6.74 3.26 -3.01
CA SER A 115 5.83 4.40 -3.11
C SER A 115 5.46 4.81 -4.53
N TYR A 116 4.27 5.40 -4.66
CA TYR A 116 3.65 5.81 -5.92
C TYR A 116 4.57 6.63 -6.83
N GLY A 117 5.32 7.57 -6.23
CA GLY A 117 6.15 8.54 -6.96
C GLY A 117 7.49 8.00 -7.45
N GLN A 118 7.88 6.79 -7.05
CA GLN A 118 9.17 6.19 -7.36
C GLN A 118 9.17 5.47 -8.72
N GLU A 119 8.01 4.99 -9.17
CA GLU A 119 7.92 4.11 -10.33
C GLU A 119 8.45 4.74 -11.62
N ASP A 120 8.14 6.01 -11.88
CA ASP A 120 8.62 6.68 -13.10
C ASP A 120 10.15 6.68 -13.19
N ALA A 121 10.84 6.91 -12.06
CA ALA A 121 12.30 6.88 -11.99
C ALA A 121 12.85 5.46 -12.15
N MET A 122 12.26 4.49 -11.46
CA MET A 122 12.57 3.06 -11.60
C MET A 122 12.52 2.58 -13.05
N LEU A 123 11.47 2.97 -13.79
CA LEU A 123 11.28 2.59 -15.19
C LEU A 123 12.35 3.16 -16.14
N THR A 124 13.06 4.23 -15.75
CA THR A 124 14.14 4.78 -16.59
C THR A 124 15.38 3.90 -16.62
N VAL A 125 15.62 3.09 -15.57
CA VAL A 125 16.83 2.26 -15.43
C VAL A 125 16.54 0.76 -15.53
N ALA A 126 15.30 0.33 -15.27
CA ALA A 126 14.95 -1.09 -15.21
C ALA A 126 15.35 -1.90 -16.46
N GLY A 127 15.29 -1.29 -17.65
CA GLY A 127 15.65 -1.93 -18.92
C GLY A 127 17.14 -2.30 -19.06
N ASP A 128 18.01 -1.64 -18.30
CA ASP A 128 19.46 -1.89 -18.33
C ASP A 128 19.85 -3.12 -17.47
N TYR A 129 18.93 -3.62 -16.65
CA TYR A 129 19.13 -4.73 -15.71
C TYR A 129 18.15 -5.90 -15.97
N PRO A 130 18.25 -6.58 -17.12
CA PRO A 130 17.27 -7.60 -17.53
C PRO A 130 17.22 -8.85 -16.64
N ASP A 131 18.22 -9.05 -15.77
CA ASP A 131 18.29 -10.16 -14.81
C ASP A 131 17.75 -9.78 -13.42
N THR A 132 17.37 -8.51 -13.19
CA THR A 132 16.74 -8.01 -11.97
C THR A 132 15.30 -7.64 -12.27
N VAL A 133 14.36 -8.05 -11.41
CA VAL A 133 12.98 -7.59 -11.50
C VAL A 133 12.77 -6.32 -10.69
N PHE A 134 12.11 -5.34 -11.28
CA PHE A 134 11.74 -4.09 -10.63
C PHE A 134 10.23 -4.07 -10.36
N ALA A 135 9.86 -3.85 -9.10
CA ALA A 135 8.48 -3.86 -8.67
C ALA A 135 8.07 -2.47 -8.18
N GLY A 136 7.22 -1.79 -8.96
CA GLY A 136 6.58 -0.54 -8.54
C GLY A 136 5.41 -0.84 -7.61
N LEU A 137 5.49 -0.40 -6.36
CA LEU A 137 4.38 -0.53 -5.41
C LEU A 137 3.44 0.68 -5.55
N THR A 138 2.14 0.41 -5.53
CA THR A 138 1.02 1.38 -5.57
C THR A 138 0.66 2.05 -6.90
N ASN A 139 1.59 2.24 -7.82
CA ASN A 139 1.31 2.80 -9.14
C ASN A 139 1.14 1.69 -10.20
N GLU A 140 0.85 2.02 -11.46
CA GLU A 140 0.49 1.09 -12.55
C GLU A 140 1.32 1.27 -13.84
N GLY A 141 2.44 2.00 -13.77
CA GLY A 141 3.33 2.26 -14.91
C GLY A 141 3.90 0.97 -15.50
N SER A 142 4.36 0.05 -14.65
CA SER A 142 4.97 -1.22 -15.05
C SER A 142 3.97 -2.13 -15.79
N MET A 143 2.68 -2.07 -15.44
CA MET A 143 1.61 -2.78 -16.15
C MET A 143 1.38 -2.29 -17.59
N ARG A 144 1.87 -1.09 -17.91
CA ARG A 144 1.63 -0.41 -19.19
C ARG A 144 2.90 -0.23 -20.03
N ASP A 145 4.05 -0.64 -19.50
CA ASP A 145 5.32 -0.55 -20.22
C ASP A 145 5.51 -1.72 -21.20
N SER A 146 6.74 -1.88 -21.71
CA SER A 146 7.13 -3.00 -22.57
C SER A 146 8.31 -3.82 -22.02
N LEU A 147 8.70 -3.55 -20.77
CA LEU A 147 9.85 -4.17 -20.14
C LEU A 147 9.44 -5.54 -19.59
N PRO A 148 10.20 -6.61 -19.87
CA PRO A 148 9.83 -7.96 -19.43
C PRO A 148 10.16 -8.21 -17.94
N ASN A 149 10.84 -7.27 -17.29
CA ASN A 149 11.37 -7.39 -15.93
C ASN A 149 10.78 -6.35 -14.97
N THR A 150 9.65 -5.73 -15.31
CA THR A 150 8.93 -4.79 -14.45
C THR A 150 7.58 -5.38 -14.06
N VAL A 151 7.15 -5.13 -12.83
CA VAL A 151 5.86 -5.58 -12.29
C VAL A 151 5.26 -4.53 -11.38
N ASN A 152 3.95 -4.59 -11.18
CA ASN A 152 3.28 -3.83 -10.14
C ASN A 152 2.76 -4.74 -9.03
N ALA A 153 2.74 -4.20 -7.82
CA ALA A 153 1.94 -4.78 -6.75
C ALA A 153 1.26 -3.65 -5.96
N PHE A 154 -0.04 -3.80 -5.77
CA PHE A 154 -0.81 -2.97 -4.86
C PHE A 154 -1.87 -3.83 -4.21
N PRO A 155 -1.98 -3.88 -2.88
CA PRO A 155 -3.10 -4.56 -2.24
C PRO A 155 -4.41 -3.90 -2.68
N ASN A 156 -5.51 -4.66 -2.71
CA ASN A 156 -6.86 -4.11 -2.81
C ASN A 156 -7.23 -3.39 -1.50
N ILE A 157 -6.41 -2.43 -1.05
CA ILE A 157 -6.53 -1.76 0.26
C ILE A 157 -7.85 -1.01 0.40
N PHE A 158 -8.49 -0.68 -0.71
CA PHE A 158 -9.84 -0.12 -0.75
C PHE A 158 -10.89 -1.07 -0.14
N GLU A 159 -10.67 -2.40 -0.15
CA GLU A 159 -11.51 -3.37 0.58
C GLU A 159 -11.37 -3.20 2.10
N GLY A 160 -10.14 -3.01 2.59
CA GLY A 160 -9.89 -2.69 4.01
C GLY A 160 -10.55 -1.38 4.42
N ARG A 161 -10.41 -0.34 3.59
CA ARG A 161 -11.06 0.96 3.81
C ARG A 161 -12.58 0.89 3.77
N TYR A 162 -13.15 -0.01 2.96
CA TYR A 162 -14.59 -0.27 3.00
C TYR A 162 -15.03 -0.79 4.37
N LEU A 163 -14.28 -1.74 4.95
CA LEU A 163 -14.58 -2.26 6.30
C LEU A 163 -14.43 -1.18 7.38
N GLU A 164 -13.43 -0.32 7.30
CA GLU A 164 -13.31 0.87 8.17
C GLU A 164 -14.52 1.80 8.00
N GLY A 165 -14.97 1.99 6.76
CA GLY A 165 -16.19 2.70 6.43
C GLY A 165 -17.42 2.09 7.12
N VAL A 166 -17.59 0.77 7.08
CA VAL A 166 -18.69 0.07 7.78
C VAL A 166 -18.68 0.39 9.27
N ILE A 167 -17.51 0.40 9.91
CA ILE A 167 -17.36 0.76 11.33
C ILE A 167 -17.77 2.23 11.56
N ALA A 168 -17.34 3.15 10.68
CA ALA A 168 -17.76 4.55 10.73
C ALA A 168 -19.28 4.70 10.57
N GLY A 169 -19.89 3.95 9.65
CA GLY A 169 -21.34 3.90 9.46
C GLY A 169 -22.08 3.40 10.70
N CYS A 170 -21.58 2.33 11.35
CA CYS A 170 -22.11 1.85 12.63
C CYS A 170 -22.09 2.95 13.70
N LYS A 171 -20.98 3.70 13.80
CA LYS A 171 -20.84 4.79 14.77
C LYS A 171 -21.80 5.95 14.48
N LEU A 172 -21.93 6.36 13.22
CA LEU A 172 -22.88 7.41 12.81
C LEU A 172 -24.32 7.00 13.10
N GLN A 173 -24.71 5.77 12.74
CA GLN A 173 -26.05 5.26 13.00
C GLN A 173 -26.33 5.18 14.50
N GLN A 174 -25.36 4.73 15.31
CA GLN A 174 -25.49 4.75 16.76
C GLN A 174 -25.75 6.16 17.29
N MET A 175 -25.01 7.18 16.82
CA MET A 175 -25.21 8.56 17.26
C MET A 175 -26.60 9.10 16.88
N ILE A 176 -27.14 8.68 15.74
CA ILE A 176 -28.52 9.00 15.32
C ILE A 176 -29.54 8.31 16.25
N ASP A 177 -29.38 7.01 16.48
CA ASP A 177 -30.32 6.22 17.29
C ASP A 177 -30.37 6.70 18.75
N GLU A 178 -29.23 7.18 19.27
CA GLU A 178 -29.11 7.77 20.60
C GLU A 178 -29.57 9.24 20.65
N GLY A 179 -29.95 9.84 19.52
CA GLY A 179 -30.38 11.23 19.42
C GLY A 179 -29.27 12.26 19.66
N GLN A 180 -28.01 11.87 19.49
CA GLN A 180 -26.87 12.77 19.61
C GLN A 180 -26.74 13.69 18.39
N ILE A 181 -27.11 13.18 17.21
CA ILE A 181 -27.15 13.92 15.94
C ILE A 181 -28.43 13.59 15.17
N ALA A 182 -28.88 14.50 14.31
CA ALA A 182 -29.91 14.24 13.31
C ALA A 182 -29.30 13.49 12.09
N PRO A 183 -30.10 12.75 11.30
CA PRO A 183 -29.60 12.03 10.12
C PRO A 183 -28.83 12.90 9.13
N GLU A 184 -29.25 14.16 8.92
CA GLU A 184 -28.61 15.14 8.06
C GLU A 184 -27.27 15.67 8.59
N GLU A 185 -26.98 15.48 9.87
CA GLU A 185 -25.73 15.85 10.53
C GLU A 185 -24.67 14.74 10.45
N ALA A 186 -25.01 13.57 9.88
CA ALA A 186 -24.09 12.46 9.64
C ALA A 186 -23.11 12.77 8.48
N VAL A 187 -22.24 13.77 8.70
CA VAL A 187 -21.25 14.25 7.74
C VAL A 187 -19.86 13.78 8.17
N ILE A 188 -19.19 13.04 7.29
CA ILE A 188 -17.81 12.58 7.43
C ILE A 188 -16.87 13.65 6.88
N GLY A 189 -15.81 13.97 7.59
CA GLY A 189 -14.67 14.72 7.07
C GLY A 189 -13.53 13.76 6.72
N TYR A 190 -12.95 13.91 5.54
CA TYR A 190 -11.84 13.09 5.07
C TYR A 190 -10.65 13.95 4.65
N VAL A 191 -9.52 13.78 5.35
CA VAL A 191 -8.25 14.45 5.01
C VAL A 191 -7.49 13.60 4.00
N GLY A 192 -7.41 14.02 2.75
CA GLY A 192 -6.64 13.35 1.69
C GLY A 192 -5.25 13.95 1.51
N ALA A 193 -4.26 13.13 1.21
CA ALA A 193 -2.92 13.60 0.83
C ALA A 193 -2.92 14.27 -0.56
N TYR A 194 -3.06 13.46 -1.60
CA TYR A 194 -3.05 13.87 -3.01
C TYR A 194 -4.31 13.40 -3.75
N THR A 195 -4.56 13.93 -4.94
CA THR A 195 -5.65 13.49 -5.81
C THR A 195 -5.26 12.25 -6.64
N PHE A 196 -4.48 11.33 -6.06
CA PHE A 196 -4.04 10.09 -6.74
C PHE A 196 -5.13 9.02 -6.70
N ALA A 197 -5.05 8.06 -7.63
CA ALA A 197 -6.02 6.97 -7.74
C ALA A 197 -6.13 6.15 -6.45
N GLU A 198 -5.01 5.91 -5.75
CA GLU A 198 -4.97 5.25 -4.44
C GLU A 198 -5.80 6.01 -3.38
N VAL A 199 -5.72 7.35 -3.37
CA VAL A 199 -6.44 8.17 -2.38
C VAL A 199 -7.92 8.24 -2.73
N ILE A 200 -8.24 8.42 -4.01
CA ILE A 200 -9.61 8.50 -4.51
C ILE A 200 -10.36 7.19 -4.29
N SER A 201 -9.77 6.06 -4.66
CA SER A 201 -10.36 4.74 -4.40
C SER A 201 -10.53 4.47 -2.90
N GLY A 202 -9.60 4.99 -2.08
CA GLY A 202 -9.62 4.85 -0.64
C GLY A 202 -10.82 5.52 0.03
N TYR A 203 -10.93 6.84 -0.07
CA TYR A 203 -12.05 7.55 0.56
C TYR A 203 -13.39 7.14 -0.06
N THR A 204 -13.42 6.81 -1.35
CA THR A 204 -14.67 6.37 -2.01
C THR A 204 -15.17 5.07 -1.38
N SER A 205 -14.27 4.12 -1.14
CA SER A 205 -14.63 2.84 -0.52
C SER A 205 -15.01 3.01 0.95
N PHE A 206 -14.30 3.86 1.69
CA PHE A 206 -14.69 4.25 3.05
C PHE A 206 -16.10 4.85 3.10
N TYR A 207 -16.41 5.78 2.20
CA TYR A 207 -17.75 6.37 2.09
C TYR A 207 -18.83 5.33 1.78
N LEU A 208 -18.57 4.44 0.82
CA LEU A 208 -19.52 3.38 0.46
C LEU A 208 -19.73 2.39 1.62
N GLY A 209 -18.68 2.09 2.39
CA GLY A 209 -18.77 1.30 3.61
C GLY A 209 -19.67 1.98 4.64
N ALA A 210 -19.44 3.27 4.92
CA ALA A 210 -20.26 4.02 5.89
C ALA A 210 -21.73 4.09 5.47
N LYS A 211 -21.98 4.35 4.19
CA LYS A 211 -23.33 4.43 3.62
C LYS A 211 -24.09 3.11 3.62
N SER A 212 -23.37 1.98 3.61
CA SER A 212 -23.99 0.65 3.68
C SER A 212 -24.70 0.39 5.02
N VAL A 213 -24.32 1.11 6.08
CA VAL A 213 -24.90 1.00 7.42
C VAL A 213 -25.74 2.24 7.77
N CYS A 214 -25.24 3.43 7.48
CA CYS A 214 -25.90 4.71 7.74
C CYS A 214 -26.25 5.39 6.41
N GLU A 215 -27.46 5.17 5.89
CA GLU A 215 -27.86 5.62 4.55
C GLU A 215 -27.78 7.16 4.38
N SER A 216 -27.99 7.92 5.46
CA SER A 216 -27.91 9.38 5.46
C SER A 216 -26.49 9.93 5.44
N ALA A 217 -25.46 9.08 5.57
CA ALA A 217 -24.08 9.52 5.61
C ALA A 217 -23.68 10.29 4.34
N THR A 218 -23.01 11.42 4.54
CA THR A 218 -22.37 12.22 3.49
C THR A 218 -20.90 12.43 3.83
N MET A 219 -20.08 12.90 2.87
CA MET A 219 -18.66 13.09 3.10
C MET A 219 -18.13 14.36 2.42
N LYS A 220 -17.29 15.10 3.14
CA LYS A 220 -16.49 16.22 2.65
C LYS A 220 -15.02 15.79 2.61
N VAL A 221 -14.35 16.04 1.49
CA VAL A 221 -12.95 15.65 1.28
C VAL A 221 -12.13 16.89 1.01
N GLU A 222 -10.99 17.02 1.69
CA GLU A 222 -10.03 18.10 1.47
C GLU A 222 -8.62 17.54 1.32
N PHE A 223 -7.85 18.11 0.40
CA PHE A 223 -6.52 17.62 0.04
C PHE A 223 -5.44 18.58 0.54
N ILE A 224 -4.42 18.04 1.21
CA ILE A 224 -3.31 18.85 1.76
C ILE A 224 -2.13 18.99 0.78
N GLY A 225 -2.06 18.18 -0.27
CA GLY A 225 -0.96 18.21 -1.25
C GLY A 225 0.36 17.67 -0.70
N SER A 226 0.31 16.85 0.35
CA SER A 226 1.43 16.19 1.00
C SER A 226 0.98 14.84 1.55
N TRP A 227 1.86 13.84 1.58
CA TRP A 227 1.59 12.60 2.31
C TRP A 227 1.66 12.81 3.83
N GLY A 228 2.53 13.72 4.29
CA GLY A 228 2.70 14.03 5.71
C GLY A 228 3.05 15.49 5.93
N ASP A 229 2.16 16.23 6.59
CA ASP A 229 2.44 17.54 7.16
C ASP A 229 1.50 17.72 8.35
N PRO A 230 1.98 17.48 9.58
CA PRO A 230 1.14 17.55 10.79
C PRO A 230 0.39 18.87 10.93
N THR A 231 0.98 19.99 10.49
CA THR A 231 0.34 21.30 10.61
C THR A 231 -0.80 21.44 9.61
N MET A 232 -0.58 21.09 8.34
CA MET A 232 -1.64 21.13 7.33
C MET A 232 -2.73 20.11 7.64
N GLU A 233 -2.36 18.90 8.07
CA GLU A 233 -3.29 17.87 8.52
C GLU A 233 -4.19 18.34 9.67
N ALA A 234 -3.61 18.99 10.69
CA ALA A 234 -4.38 19.56 11.80
C ALA A 234 -5.38 20.62 11.31
N ASN A 235 -4.90 21.54 10.48
CA ASN A 235 -5.70 22.66 9.99
C ASN A 235 -6.87 22.17 9.12
N THR A 236 -6.62 21.21 8.23
CA THR A 236 -7.65 20.62 7.38
C THR A 236 -8.65 19.80 8.19
N ALA A 237 -8.20 19.02 9.17
CA ALA A 237 -9.11 18.32 10.08
C ALA A 237 -9.99 19.30 10.88
N GLN A 238 -9.42 20.39 11.39
CA GLN A 238 -10.16 21.43 12.09
C GLN A 238 -11.19 22.11 11.18
N ASP A 239 -10.82 22.47 9.96
CA ASP A 239 -11.74 23.10 9.00
C ASP A 239 -12.92 22.16 8.64
N LEU A 240 -12.66 20.86 8.50
CA LEU A 240 -13.72 19.86 8.31
C LEU A 240 -14.66 19.78 9.52
N ILE A 241 -14.12 19.81 10.74
CA ILE A 241 -14.91 19.86 11.99
C ILE A 241 -15.76 21.13 12.03
N ASP A 242 -15.17 22.30 11.76
CA ASP A 242 -15.85 23.60 11.73
C ASP A 242 -16.96 23.64 10.66
N LYS A 243 -16.80 22.85 9.58
CA LYS A 243 -17.80 22.62 8.52
C LYS A 243 -18.89 21.61 8.91
N GLY A 244 -18.95 21.19 10.17
CA GLY A 244 -19.97 20.31 10.73
C GLY A 244 -19.73 18.82 10.49
N CYS A 245 -18.50 18.40 10.22
CA CYS A 245 -18.18 16.97 10.15
C CYS A 245 -18.09 16.38 11.56
N VAL A 246 -18.89 15.34 11.83
CA VAL A 246 -19.00 14.70 13.15
C VAL A 246 -18.12 13.45 13.30
N LEU A 247 -17.45 13.05 12.22
CA LEU A 247 -16.48 11.96 12.19
C LEU A 247 -15.35 12.36 11.24
N ILE A 248 -14.09 12.18 11.67
CA ILE A 248 -12.90 12.48 10.86
C ILE A 248 -12.16 11.17 10.53
N SER A 249 -11.83 11.01 9.25
CA SER A 249 -10.93 9.98 8.75
C SER A 249 -9.85 10.60 7.86
N GLN A 250 -8.83 9.84 7.49
CA GLN A 250 -7.67 10.36 6.77
C GLN A 250 -7.03 9.35 5.83
N HIS A 251 -6.28 9.89 4.87
CA HIS A 251 -5.26 9.20 4.09
C HIS A 251 -4.05 10.13 3.96
N SER A 252 -3.45 10.40 5.10
CA SER A 252 -2.17 11.07 5.35
C SER A 252 -1.41 10.28 6.42
N ASP A 253 -0.11 10.53 6.56
CA ASP A 253 0.81 9.63 7.25
C ASP A 253 1.10 10.02 8.73
N SER A 254 0.45 11.06 9.26
CA SER A 254 0.60 11.45 10.68
C SER A 254 -0.64 11.11 11.51
N THR A 255 -0.51 11.02 12.83
CA THR A 255 -1.67 10.82 13.72
C THR A 255 -2.51 12.08 13.92
N THR A 256 -2.14 13.19 13.27
CA THR A 256 -2.63 14.51 13.62
C THR A 256 -4.14 14.69 13.41
N PRO A 257 -4.75 14.29 12.28
CA PRO A 257 -6.20 14.41 12.09
C PRO A 257 -6.99 13.68 13.20
N ALA A 258 -6.55 12.49 13.60
CA ALA A 258 -7.16 11.76 14.71
C ALA A 258 -7.03 12.50 16.05
N THR A 259 -5.85 13.06 16.36
CA THR A 259 -5.67 13.84 17.60
C THR A 259 -6.43 15.17 17.61
N THR A 260 -6.61 15.80 16.44
CA THR A 260 -7.45 16.99 16.28
C THR A 260 -8.91 16.65 16.53
N ALA A 261 -9.41 15.55 15.98
CA ALA A 261 -10.76 15.07 16.25
C ALA A 261 -10.97 14.81 17.75
N GLN A 262 -10.07 14.05 18.38
CA GLN A 262 -10.12 13.77 19.82
C GLN A 262 -10.17 15.03 20.69
N SER A 263 -9.47 16.10 20.27
CA SER A 263 -9.44 17.36 21.02
C SER A 263 -10.72 18.17 20.90
N ASN A 264 -11.59 17.86 19.93
CA ASN A 264 -12.83 18.58 19.63
C ASN A 264 -14.10 17.86 20.08
N GLY A 265 -14.03 16.63 20.59
CA GLY A 265 -15.16 15.87 21.15
C GLY A 265 -15.32 14.50 20.52
#